data_AF-U2KVU5-F1
#
_entry.id   AF-U2KVU5-F1
#
_cell.length_a   1.000
_cell.length_b   1.000
_cell.length_c   1.000
_cell.angle_alpha   90.00
_cell.angle_beta   90.00
_cell.angle_gamma   90.00
#
_symmetry.space_group_name_H-M   'P 1'
#
loop_
_entity.id
_entity.type
_entity.pdbx_description
1 polymer ?
#
loop_
_entity_poly.entity_id
_entity_poly.type
_entity_poly.pdbx_seq_one_letter_code
_entity_poly.pdbx_strand_id
1 'polypeptide(L)'
;MTEEELYAGAGEVTRKCLDDILESEYGFVQDDEETYTSEYLLTYPCKTFAEGLTDTLLQHGFSGQADDAKEKIAYVRECCKQRGVTLNPEVIKSWFCGTRPNSGERSRDSLFRLCFALGLNDRETASFFQKVYFSCPFNFRSAKETVIWYCLRNGLGYPEMLSLAEQAEQLINEESATEEEMCYEQTSQLESALLQVGSTEELLCFFRENRLDFQMPRKTAIHYAKCLIQEATELAQNAVADQNEISHQKQKSGNVDLLLSVIFGENMRTYQKKSSFSKEAVFPELIRSDFPLGMNLSRIKRGEPVSDTILRKTLILLNFYCFFAVLFAKNDTSDLFCAIESDFLDFVHETNDLLCSSGLPALYVRNPYDWLFLHCANHPYPLEELRSAMRRYYFDQADEKSTSLSTL
;
A
#
# COMPACT_ATOMS: atom_id res chain seq x y z
N MET A 1 17.35 26.16 2.32
CA MET A 1 16.91 24.76 2.26
C MET A 1 15.73 24.72 1.31
N THR A 2 15.93 24.18 0.12
CA THR A 2 14.85 24.00 -0.87
C THR A 2 13.92 22.87 -0.43
N GLU A 3 12.69 22.82 -0.96
CA GLU A 3 11.75 21.73 -0.67
C GLU A 3 12.34 20.37 -1.07
N GLU A 4 13.16 20.30 -2.12
CA GLU A 4 13.91 19.09 -2.52
C GLU A 4 15.01 18.70 -1.54
N GLU A 5 15.77 19.66 -0.99
CA GLU A 5 16.78 19.39 0.05
C GLU A 5 16.15 18.94 1.38
N LEU A 6 14.92 19.36 1.65
CA LEU A 6 14.17 18.99 2.85
C LEU A 6 13.70 17.53 2.83
N TYR A 7 13.53 16.91 1.65
CA TYR A 7 13.03 15.53 1.50
C TYR A 7 14.09 14.52 1.04
N ALA A 8 15.30 14.97 0.71
CA ALA A 8 16.43 14.11 0.40
C ALA A 8 16.86 13.29 1.65
N GLY A 9 16.79 11.96 1.58
CA GLY A 9 17.24 11.06 2.66
C GLY A 9 16.17 10.62 3.67
N ALA A 10 14.92 11.07 3.54
CA ALA A 10 13.83 10.67 4.42
C ALA A 10 13.58 9.15 4.44
N GLY A 11 13.92 8.46 3.34
CA GLY A 11 13.72 7.03 3.19
C GLY A 11 14.82 6.16 3.76
N GLU A 12 15.99 6.71 4.10
CA GLU A 12 17.16 5.90 4.44
C GLU A 12 17.02 5.22 5.82
N VAL A 13 16.26 5.80 6.74
CA VAL A 13 15.99 5.22 8.06
C VAL A 13 14.82 4.24 8.04
N THR A 14 13.73 4.53 7.31
CA THR A 14 12.66 3.55 7.04
C THR A 14 13.21 2.38 6.23
N ARG A 15 14.13 2.64 5.30
CA ARG A 15 14.95 1.64 4.61
C ARG A 15 15.80 0.86 5.59
N LYS A 16 16.50 1.46 6.55
CA LYS A 16 17.27 0.68 7.54
C LYS A 16 16.40 -0.19 8.46
N CYS A 17 15.23 0.29 8.87
CA CYS A 17 14.32 -0.48 9.72
C CYS A 17 13.57 -1.58 8.94
N LEU A 18 13.27 -1.34 7.65
CA LEU A 18 12.72 -2.33 6.72
C LEU A 18 13.79 -3.29 6.20
N ASP A 19 15.00 -2.85 5.94
CA ASP A 19 16.17 -3.65 5.55
C ASP A 19 16.54 -4.55 6.75
N ASP A 20 16.53 -4.08 8.00
CA ASP A 20 16.68 -4.97 9.18
C ASP A 20 15.55 -6.03 9.30
N ILE A 21 14.40 -5.81 8.64
CA ILE A 21 13.25 -6.75 8.56
C ILE A 21 13.31 -7.61 7.28
N LEU A 22 13.92 -7.12 6.19
CA LEU A 22 13.91 -7.68 4.83
C LEU A 22 15.27 -8.25 4.38
N GLU A 23 16.38 -7.92 5.05
CA GLU A 23 17.75 -8.44 4.82
C GLU A 23 17.86 -9.94 5.10
N SER A 24 16.81 -10.55 5.68
CA SER A 24 16.70 -12.02 5.74
C SER A 24 16.18 -12.67 4.44
N GLU A 25 15.70 -11.91 3.45
CA GLU A 25 15.04 -12.47 2.25
C GLU A 25 15.40 -11.77 0.91
N TYR A 26 16.32 -10.80 0.86
CA TYR A 26 16.88 -10.34 -0.41
C TYR A 26 18.03 -11.25 -0.90
N GLY A 27 17.73 -12.55 -0.95
CA GLY A 27 18.36 -13.42 -1.93
C GLY A 27 17.62 -13.23 -3.24
N PHE A 28 18.34 -12.98 -4.33
CA PHE A 28 17.83 -13.30 -5.67
C PHE A 28 17.11 -14.64 -5.59
N VAL A 29 15.87 -14.68 -6.10
CA VAL A 29 15.08 -15.86 -6.47
C VAL A 29 15.90 -17.16 -6.34
N GLN A 30 15.90 -17.70 -5.13
CA GLN A 30 16.37 -19.04 -4.80
C GLN A 30 15.43 -19.57 -3.72
N ASP A 31 14.16 -19.60 -4.07
CA ASP A 31 13.39 -20.84 -3.90
C ASP A 31 12.27 -20.79 -4.93
N ASP A 32 12.27 -21.84 -5.74
CA ASP A 32 11.40 -22.17 -6.88
C ASP A 32 11.77 -21.52 -8.23
N GLU A 33 12.23 -22.37 -9.15
CA GLU A 33 12.44 -22.15 -10.59
C GLU A 33 11.12 -21.79 -11.33
N GLU A 34 10.42 -20.72 -10.95
CA GLU A 34 9.23 -20.30 -11.67
C GLU A 34 9.56 -19.21 -12.70
N THR A 35 9.66 -19.66 -13.94
CA THR A 35 9.75 -18.78 -15.11
C THR A 35 8.47 -17.95 -15.23
N TYR A 36 8.60 -16.63 -15.13
CA TYR A 36 7.49 -15.67 -15.22
C TYR A 36 6.86 -15.67 -16.63
N THR A 37 5.68 -16.26 -16.79
CA THR A 37 4.95 -16.33 -18.08
C THR A 37 3.59 -15.62 -18.01
N SER A 38 2.99 -15.30 -19.15
CA SER A 38 1.62 -14.74 -19.22
C SER A 38 0.54 -15.66 -18.63
N GLU A 39 0.82 -16.96 -18.45
CA GLU A 39 -0.04 -17.92 -17.77
C GLU A 39 -0.02 -17.73 -16.24
N TYR A 40 1.11 -17.29 -15.69
CA TYR A 40 1.27 -16.87 -14.29
C TYR A 40 0.34 -15.70 -13.92
N LEU A 41 -0.08 -14.89 -14.90
CA LEU A 41 -1.09 -13.86 -14.67
C LEU A 41 -2.49 -14.41 -14.35
N LEU A 42 -2.78 -15.59 -14.87
CA LEU A 42 -4.10 -16.21 -14.81
C LEU A 42 -4.23 -17.22 -13.67
N THR A 43 -3.11 -17.72 -13.13
CA THR A 43 -3.10 -18.71 -12.04
C THR A 43 -3.11 -18.12 -10.63
N TYR A 44 -2.99 -16.79 -10.47
CA TYR A 44 -3.01 -16.07 -9.20
C TYR A 44 -2.24 -16.82 -8.07
N PRO A 45 -0.90 -16.85 -8.14
CA PRO A 45 -0.04 -17.66 -7.26
C PRO A 45 0.10 -17.08 -5.84
N CYS A 46 -0.80 -16.18 -5.44
CA CYS A 46 -0.74 -15.53 -4.14
C CYS A 46 -1.52 -16.37 -3.13
N LYS A 47 -0.84 -16.79 -2.06
CA LYS A 47 -1.49 -17.33 -0.87
C LYS A 47 -2.64 -16.41 -0.48
N THR A 48 -3.82 -16.98 -0.36
CA THR A 48 -4.99 -16.32 0.20
C THR A 48 -4.68 -15.85 1.62
N PHE A 49 -5.46 -14.89 2.12
CA PHE A 49 -5.33 -14.46 3.51
C PHE A 49 -5.46 -15.64 4.49
N ALA A 50 -6.35 -16.60 4.18
CA ALA A 50 -6.56 -17.78 4.99
C ALA A 50 -5.32 -18.69 5.04
N GLU A 51 -4.65 -18.89 3.90
CA GLU A 51 -3.41 -19.67 3.82
C GLU A 51 -2.27 -18.98 4.56
N GLY A 52 -2.04 -17.69 4.28
CA GLY A 52 -1.00 -16.92 4.97
C GLY A 52 -1.24 -16.84 6.49
N LEU A 53 -2.49 -16.69 6.93
CA LEU A 53 -2.83 -16.76 8.35
C LEU A 53 -2.58 -18.16 8.91
N THR A 54 -2.90 -19.22 8.17
CA THR A 54 -2.64 -20.60 8.60
C THR A 54 -1.15 -20.84 8.79
N ASP A 55 -0.30 -20.35 7.89
CA ASP A 55 1.15 -20.41 8.03
C ASP A 55 1.62 -19.67 9.30
N THR A 56 1.07 -18.48 9.57
CA THR A 56 1.36 -17.74 10.80
C THR A 56 0.94 -18.54 12.04
N LEU A 57 -0.21 -19.22 12.02
CA LEU A 57 -0.61 -20.07 13.15
C LEU A 57 0.39 -21.21 13.38
N LEU A 58 0.81 -21.90 12.31
CA LEU A 58 1.75 -23.02 12.38
C LEU A 58 3.11 -22.58 12.95
N GLN A 59 3.61 -21.43 12.50
CA GLN A 59 4.86 -20.83 13.00
C GLN A 59 4.78 -20.47 14.49
N HIS A 60 3.58 -20.13 14.99
CA HIS A 60 3.36 -19.71 16.37
C HIS A 60 2.77 -20.80 17.29
N GLY A 61 2.87 -22.07 16.89
CA GLY A 61 2.62 -23.22 17.77
C GLY A 61 1.24 -23.87 17.61
N PHE A 62 0.51 -23.57 16.54
CA PHE A 62 -0.63 -24.40 16.15
C PHE A 62 -0.14 -25.77 15.64
N SER A 63 -0.62 -26.84 16.26
CA SER A 63 -0.26 -28.24 15.93
C SER A 63 -1.41 -29.05 15.36
N GLY A 64 -2.54 -28.41 15.08
CA GLY A 64 -3.72 -29.04 14.49
C GLY A 64 -3.62 -29.21 12.97
N GLN A 65 -4.69 -29.66 12.35
CA GLN A 65 -4.80 -29.84 10.90
C GLN A 65 -4.94 -28.49 10.19
N ALA A 66 -4.04 -28.20 9.24
CA ALA A 66 -4.02 -26.93 8.50
C ALA A 66 -5.32 -26.68 7.71
N ASP A 67 -5.98 -27.73 7.23
CA ASP A 67 -7.23 -27.63 6.47
C ASP A 67 -8.48 -27.59 7.37
N ASP A 68 -8.35 -27.83 8.67
CA ASP A 68 -9.48 -27.77 9.60
C ASP A 68 -9.68 -26.36 10.15
N ALA A 69 -10.63 -25.63 9.57
CA ALA A 69 -11.01 -24.31 10.03
C ALA A 69 -11.48 -24.29 11.50
N LYS A 70 -12.10 -25.35 12.02
CA LYS A 70 -12.59 -25.40 13.41
C LYS A 70 -11.43 -25.48 14.39
N GLU A 71 -10.41 -26.29 14.10
CA GLU A 71 -9.20 -26.37 14.93
C GLU A 71 -8.45 -25.04 14.95
N LYS A 72 -8.29 -24.39 13.79
CA LYS A 72 -7.68 -23.05 13.68
C LYS A 72 -8.44 -22.00 14.48
N ILE A 73 -9.77 -21.96 14.36
CA ILE A 73 -10.62 -21.04 15.13
C ILE A 73 -10.50 -21.32 16.63
N ALA A 74 -10.50 -22.59 17.06
CA ALA A 74 -10.38 -22.96 18.46
C ALA A 74 -9.02 -22.51 19.04
N TYR A 75 -7.94 -22.72 18.29
CA TYR A 75 -6.60 -22.29 18.65
C TYR A 75 -6.51 -20.77 18.83
N VAL A 76 -6.98 -19.97 17.86
CA VAL A 76 -6.99 -18.51 17.97
C VAL A 76 -7.80 -18.05 19.19
N ARG A 77 -8.96 -18.67 19.46
CA ARG A 77 -9.79 -18.34 20.63
C ARG A 77 -9.10 -18.67 21.94
N GLU A 78 -8.34 -19.75 22.00
CA GLU A 78 -7.57 -20.10 23.19
C GLU A 78 -6.44 -19.11 23.43
N CYS A 79 -5.69 -18.77 22.38
CA CYS A 79 -4.71 -17.70 22.36
C CYS A 79 -5.27 -16.36 22.87
N CYS A 80 -6.47 -15.98 22.41
CA CYS A 80 -7.18 -14.79 22.91
C CYS A 80 -7.44 -14.84 24.42
N LYS A 81 -7.95 -15.97 24.94
CA LYS A 81 -8.23 -16.13 26.37
C LYS A 81 -6.95 -16.04 27.21
N GLN A 82 -5.89 -16.72 26.78
CA GLN A 82 -4.62 -16.76 27.50
C GLN A 82 -3.97 -15.38 27.61
N ARG A 83 -4.12 -14.54 26.59
CA ARG A 83 -3.51 -13.20 26.52
C ARG A 83 -4.47 -12.04 26.80
N GLY A 84 -5.68 -12.33 27.29
CA GLY A 84 -6.68 -11.31 27.64
C GLY A 84 -7.17 -10.47 26.45
N VAL A 85 -7.10 -11.00 25.22
CA VAL A 85 -7.51 -10.31 24.00
C VAL A 85 -8.97 -10.61 23.70
N THR A 86 -9.74 -9.58 23.35
CA THR A 86 -11.11 -9.74 22.87
C THR A 86 -11.17 -9.62 21.35
N LEU A 87 -11.58 -10.70 20.68
CA LEU A 87 -11.85 -10.76 19.24
C LEU A 87 -13.23 -11.34 18.97
N ASN A 88 -13.92 -10.80 17.95
CA ASN A 88 -15.23 -11.29 17.56
C ASN A 88 -15.12 -12.68 16.90
N PRO A 89 -15.80 -13.73 17.43
CA PRO A 89 -15.73 -15.08 16.87
C PRO A 89 -16.15 -15.18 15.40
N GLU A 90 -17.14 -14.38 14.96
CA GLU A 90 -17.58 -14.38 13.55
C GLU A 90 -16.52 -13.77 12.63
N VAL A 91 -15.73 -12.81 13.14
CA VAL A 91 -14.60 -12.23 12.40
C VAL A 91 -13.47 -13.25 12.26
N ILE A 92 -13.14 -13.97 13.32
CA ILE A 92 -12.12 -15.05 13.24
C ILE A 92 -12.57 -16.13 12.25
N LYS A 93 -13.85 -16.50 12.28
CA LYS A 93 -14.41 -17.49 11.37
C LYS A 93 -14.34 -17.03 9.92
N SER A 94 -14.69 -15.77 9.63
CA SER A 94 -14.71 -15.26 8.25
C SER A 94 -13.33 -15.31 7.58
N TRP A 95 -12.25 -15.10 8.36
CA TRP A 95 -10.87 -15.19 7.90
C TRP A 95 -10.45 -16.56 7.37
N PHE A 96 -11.01 -17.65 7.93
CA PHE A 96 -10.76 -19.01 7.45
C PHE A 96 -11.81 -19.53 6.46
N CYS A 97 -12.91 -18.80 6.28
CA CYS A 97 -13.98 -19.14 5.33
C CYS A 97 -13.90 -18.30 4.03
N GLY A 98 -12.71 -17.85 3.67
CA GLY A 98 -12.43 -17.19 2.38
C GLY A 98 -12.75 -15.70 2.33
N THR A 99 -13.15 -15.06 3.44
CA THR A 99 -13.33 -13.61 3.46
C THR A 99 -12.04 -12.93 3.91
N ARG A 100 -11.43 -12.14 3.02
CA ARG A 100 -10.29 -11.30 3.38
C ARG A 100 -10.75 -10.13 4.27
N PRO A 101 -9.96 -9.75 5.30
CA PRO A 101 -10.20 -8.49 6.00
C PRO A 101 -10.09 -7.29 5.04
N ASN A 102 -11.04 -6.34 5.14
CA ASN A 102 -10.99 -5.10 4.35
C ASN A 102 -9.92 -4.13 4.89
N SER A 103 -9.58 -3.08 4.12
CA SER A 103 -8.56 -2.07 4.46
C SER A 103 -9.00 -1.05 5.54
N GLY A 104 -10.19 -1.20 6.12
CA GLY A 104 -10.74 -0.25 7.08
C GLY A 104 -10.13 -0.36 8.48
N GLU A 105 -10.23 0.73 9.25
CA GLU A 105 -9.67 0.85 10.59
C GLU A 105 -10.14 -0.25 11.57
N ARG A 106 -11.43 -0.62 11.53
CA ARG A 106 -11.96 -1.70 12.38
C ARG A 106 -11.35 -3.07 12.09
N SER A 107 -11.10 -3.33 10.81
CA SER A 107 -10.46 -4.56 10.35
C SER A 107 -8.99 -4.58 10.78
N ARG A 108 -8.31 -3.44 10.59
CA ARG A 108 -6.94 -3.22 11.05
C ARG A 108 -6.77 -3.42 12.57
N ASP A 109 -7.68 -2.86 13.38
CA ASP A 109 -7.71 -3.07 14.84
C ASP A 109 -7.87 -4.56 15.21
N SER A 110 -8.73 -5.27 14.48
CA SER A 110 -8.93 -6.72 14.68
C SER A 110 -7.66 -7.52 14.36
N LEU A 111 -6.86 -7.09 13.38
CA LEU A 111 -5.62 -7.75 13.03
C LEU A 111 -4.50 -7.47 14.03
N PHE A 112 -4.41 -6.25 14.58
CA PHE A 112 -3.47 -6.00 15.69
C PHE A 112 -3.84 -6.82 16.93
N ARG A 113 -5.13 -6.90 17.28
CA ARG A 113 -5.61 -7.80 18.33
C ARG A 113 -5.19 -9.25 18.07
N LEU A 114 -5.31 -9.72 16.83
CA LEU A 114 -4.84 -11.05 16.44
C LEU A 114 -3.33 -11.21 16.67
N CYS A 115 -2.51 -10.22 16.31
CA CYS A 115 -1.07 -10.25 16.54
C CYS A 115 -0.73 -10.36 18.03
N PHE A 116 -1.38 -9.57 18.89
CA PHE A 116 -1.28 -9.73 20.35
C PHE A 116 -1.74 -11.10 20.83
N ALA A 117 -2.86 -11.60 20.30
CA ALA A 117 -3.40 -12.90 20.68
C ALA A 117 -2.43 -14.04 20.33
N LEU A 118 -1.73 -13.95 19.21
CA LEU A 118 -0.71 -14.93 18.81
C LEU A 118 0.64 -14.71 19.52
N GLY A 119 0.84 -13.55 20.14
CA GLY A 119 2.09 -13.20 20.81
C GLY A 119 3.20 -12.83 19.83
N LEU A 120 2.84 -12.20 18.71
CA LEU A 120 3.81 -11.70 17.74
C LEU A 120 4.59 -10.51 18.31
N ASN A 121 5.86 -10.36 17.92
CA ASN A 121 6.63 -9.14 18.15
C ASN A 121 6.40 -8.09 17.04
N ASP A 122 7.07 -6.95 17.10
CA ASP A 122 6.94 -5.85 16.13
C ASP A 122 7.37 -6.28 14.71
N ARG A 123 8.45 -7.05 14.58
CA ARG A 123 8.96 -7.54 13.28
C ARG A 123 8.03 -8.57 12.64
N GLU A 124 7.55 -9.53 13.43
CA GLU A 124 6.59 -10.56 12.99
C GLU A 124 5.25 -9.93 12.61
N THR A 125 4.78 -8.96 13.39
CA THR A 125 3.59 -8.18 13.07
C THR A 125 3.78 -7.41 11.77
N ALA A 126 4.94 -6.76 11.58
CA ALA A 126 5.23 -6.06 10.35
C ALA A 126 5.21 -6.99 9.12
N SER A 127 5.85 -8.16 9.24
CA SER A 127 5.85 -9.21 8.23
C SER A 127 4.44 -9.72 7.92
N PHE A 128 3.62 -10.00 8.94
CA PHE A 128 2.23 -10.41 8.76
C PHE A 128 1.41 -9.35 8.01
N PHE A 129 1.56 -8.08 8.40
CA PHE A 129 0.84 -6.98 7.75
C PHE A 129 1.25 -6.80 6.29
N GLN A 130 2.54 -6.90 5.99
CA GLN A 130 3.07 -6.72 4.64
C GLN A 130 2.80 -7.93 3.74
N LYS A 131 3.06 -9.15 4.23
CA LYS A 131 3.10 -10.37 3.42
C LYS A 131 1.79 -11.16 3.40
N VAL A 132 0.93 -10.99 4.40
CA VAL A 132 -0.37 -11.70 4.49
C VAL A 132 -1.52 -10.70 4.30
N TYR A 133 -1.53 -9.62 5.07
CA TYR A 133 -2.57 -8.61 5.01
C TYR A 133 -2.36 -7.54 3.92
N PHE A 134 -1.21 -7.51 3.25
CA PHE A 134 -0.87 -6.59 2.15
C PHE A 134 -1.17 -5.11 2.47
N SER A 135 -0.86 -4.69 3.70
CA SER A 135 -1.06 -3.33 4.19
C SER A 135 0.23 -2.79 4.81
N CYS A 136 0.33 -1.46 4.90
CA CYS A 136 1.35 -0.82 5.73
C CYS A 136 1.28 -1.37 7.17
N PRO A 137 2.43 -1.71 7.79
CA PRO A 137 2.45 -2.39 9.09
C PRO A 137 2.07 -1.46 10.24
N PHE A 138 2.72 -0.30 10.38
CA PHE A 138 2.44 0.67 11.43
C PHE A 138 2.33 2.08 10.85
N ASN A 139 1.37 2.84 11.34
CA ASN A 139 1.27 4.27 11.10
C ASN A 139 1.78 5.04 12.33
N PHE A 140 3.04 5.47 12.28
CA PHE A 140 3.66 6.23 13.38
C PHE A 140 3.04 7.62 13.63
N ARG A 141 2.21 8.10 12.71
CA ARG A 141 1.39 9.31 12.88
C ARG A 141 0.07 9.02 13.60
N SER A 142 -0.23 7.76 13.92
CA SER A 142 -1.34 7.37 14.78
C SER A 142 -0.81 7.02 16.16
N ALA A 143 -1.24 7.75 17.17
CA ALA A 143 -0.83 7.51 18.55
C ALA A 143 -1.08 6.07 19.00
N LYS A 144 -2.27 5.56 18.67
CA LYS A 144 -2.67 4.18 18.94
C LYS A 144 -1.73 3.18 18.29
N GLU A 145 -1.40 3.35 17.01
CA GLU A 145 -0.51 2.40 16.32
C GLU A 145 0.94 2.51 16.79
N THR A 146 1.41 3.71 17.17
CA THR A 146 2.71 3.91 17.81
C THR A 146 2.77 3.19 19.16
N VAL A 147 1.72 3.27 19.99
CA VAL A 147 1.64 2.50 21.24
C VAL A 147 1.61 0.99 20.97
N ILE A 148 0.84 0.53 19.96
CA ILE A 148 0.81 -0.88 19.56
C ILE A 148 2.21 -1.36 19.16
N TRP A 149 2.90 -0.62 18.30
CA TRP A 149 4.27 -0.93 17.89
C TRP A 149 5.21 -1.02 19.09
N TYR A 150 5.17 -0.03 19.98
CA TYR A 150 6.00 0.01 21.19
C TYR A 150 5.74 -1.20 22.09
N CYS A 151 4.47 -1.55 22.30
CA CYS A 151 4.10 -2.70 23.13
C CYS A 151 4.58 -4.01 22.53
N LEU A 152 4.38 -4.23 21.22
CA LEU A 152 4.83 -5.44 20.53
C LEU A 152 6.36 -5.58 20.56
N ARG A 153 7.09 -4.48 20.40
CA ARG A 153 8.55 -4.45 20.45
C ARG A 153 9.11 -4.78 21.83
N ASN A 154 8.45 -4.30 22.88
CA ASN A 154 8.89 -4.47 24.27
C ASN A 154 8.22 -5.65 24.99
N GLY A 155 7.43 -6.46 24.28
CA GLY A 155 6.75 -7.63 24.86
C GLY A 155 5.66 -7.29 25.88
N LEU A 156 5.07 -6.09 25.79
CA LEU A 156 3.94 -5.69 26.63
C LEU A 156 2.63 -6.31 26.12
N GLY A 157 1.78 -6.72 27.05
CA GLY A 157 0.53 -7.39 26.75
C GLY A 157 -0.55 -6.46 26.18
N TYR A 158 -1.63 -7.07 25.71
CA TYR A 158 -2.79 -6.35 25.18
C TYR A 158 -3.50 -5.45 26.22
N PRO A 159 -3.68 -5.87 27.50
CA PRO A 159 -4.26 -5.00 28.52
C PRO A 159 -3.41 -3.75 28.79
N GLU A 160 -2.08 -3.90 28.86
CA GLU A 160 -1.15 -2.79 29.01
C GLU A 160 -1.20 -1.84 27.81
N MET A 161 -1.24 -2.39 26.60
CA MET A 161 -1.40 -1.60 25.37
C MET A 161 -2.66 -0.73 25.41
N LEU A 162 -3.81 -1.28 25.84
CA LEU A 162 -5.05 -0.50 25.95
C LEU A 162 -4.90 0.67 26.93
N SER A 163 -4.29 0.44 28.08
CA SER A 163 -4.06 1.48 29.08
C SER A 163 -3.10 2.56 28.59
N LEU A 164 -2.03 2.19 27.87
CA LEU A 164 -1.09 3.14 27.29
C LEU A 164 -1.71 3.94 26.15
N ALA A 165 -2.54 3.32 25.32
CA ALA A 165 -3.22 3.99 24.21
C ALA A 165 -4.20 5.05 24.72
N GLU A 166 -4.95 4.73 25.78
CA GLU A 166 -5.85 5.70 26.43
C GLU A 166 -5.07 6.89 27.02
N GLN A 167 -3.94 6.63 27.71
CA GLN A 167 -3.08 7.70 28.24
C GLN A 167 -2.49 8.58 27.12
N ALA A 168 -2.00 7.96 26.04
CA ALA A 168 -1.46 8.70 24.90
C ALA A 168 -2.53 9.59 24.24
N GLU A 169 -3.75 9.07 24.04
CA GLU A 169 -4.87 9.84 23.50
C GLU A 169 -5.26 11.02 24.40
N GLN A 170 -5.26 10.84 25.72
CA GLN A 170 -5.51 11.94 26.66
C GLN A 170 -4.44 13.05 26.52
N LEU A 171 -3.16 12.67 26.50
CA LEU A 171 -2.04 13.62 26.40
C LEU A 171 -2.04 14.42 25.09
N ILE A 172 -2.44 13.79 23.97
CA ILE A 172 -2.52 14.47 22.67
C ILE A 172 -3.68 15.46 22.61
N ASN A 173 -4.77 15.19 23.34
CA ASN A 173 -5.96 16.03 23.36
C ASN A 173 -5.96 17.10 24.45
N GLU A 174 -4.98 17.08 25.37
CA GLU A 174 -4.79 18.14 26.36
C GLU A 174 -4.44 19.47 25.68
N GLU A 175 -5.01 20.59 26.16
CA GLU A 175 -4.64 21.94 25.70
C GLU A 175 -3.17 22.23 26.05
N SER A 176 -2.42 22.81 25.11
CA SER A 176 -1.01 23.14 25.35
C SER A 176 -0.89 24.36 26.27
N ALA A 177 -0.01 24.28 27.27
CA ALA A 177 0.32 25.39 28.16
C ALA A 177 1.54 26.19 27.68
N THR A 178 2.23 25.73 26.63
CA THR A 178 3.53 26.25 26.16
C THR A 178 3.58 26.33 24.63
N GLU A 179 4.18 27.41 24.11
CA GLU A 179 4.14 27.82 22.69
C GLU A 179 5.14 27.09 21.77
N GLU A 180 6.05 26.25 22.29
CA GLU A 180 7.05 25.52 21.50
C GLU A 180 6.85 24.01 21.61
N GLU A 181 5.92 23.45 20.82
CA GLU A 181 5.82 22.00 20.60
C GLU A 181 6.84 21.57 19.54
N MET A 182 7.56 20.47 19.77
CA MET A 182 8.40 19.86 18.75
C MET A 182 7.52 19.17 17.71
N CYS A 183 7.88 19.30 16.43
CA CYS A 183 7.14 18.72 15.32
C CYS A 183 8.12 18.20 14.28
N TYR A 184 8.04 16.90 13.97
CA TYR A 184 8.82 16.27 12.94
C TYR A 184 8.14 16.41 11.58
N GLU A 185 8.82 17.04 10.63
CA GLU A 185 8.27 17.18 9.27
C GLU A 185 8.19 15.84 8.54
N GLN A 186 9.15 14.95 8.79
CA GLN A 186 9.24 13.63 8.18
C GLN A 186 8.83 12.52 9.16
N THR A 187 8.11 11.51 8.65
CA THR A 187 7.68 10.35 9.48
C THR A 187 8.88 9.48 9.90
N SER A 188 9.95 9.44 9.11
CA SER A 188 11.17 8.70 9.44
C SER A 188 11.98 9.31 10.58
N GLN A 189 11.99 10.65 10.70
CA GLN A 189 12.61 11.33 11.84
C GLN A 189 11.85 11.04 13.13
N LEU A 190 10.51 11.08 13.06
CA LEU A 190 9.62 10.66 14.16
C LEU A 190 9.91 9.21 14.58
N GLU A 191 9.99 8.29 13.62
CA GLU A 191 10.33 6.88 13.86
C GLU A 191 11.72 6.72 14.51
N SER A 192 12.72 7.44 14.01
CA SER A 192 14.09 7.43 14.55
C SER A 192 14.14 7.87 16.02
N ALA A 193 13.34 8.88 16.37
CA ALA A 193 13.23 9.37 17.73
C ALA A 193 12.51 8.36 18.63
N LEU A 194 11.42 7.74 18.14
CA LEU A 194 10.69 6.68 18.85
C LEU A 194 11.55 5.45 19.13
N LEU A 195 12.52 5.13 18.26
CA LEU A 195 13.48 4.04 18.51
C LEU A 195 14.40 4.29 19.72
N GLN A 196 14.56 5.55 20.16
CA GLN A 196 15.35 5.89 21.34
C GLN A 196 14.53 5.84 22.64
N VAL A 197 13.22 5.63 22.56
CA VAL A 197 12.33 5.55 23.72
C VAL A 197 12.49 4.17 24.37
N GLY A 198 13.04 4.15 25.59
CA GLY A 198 13.37 2.93 26.33
C GLY A 198 12.35 2.53 27.39
N SER A 199 11.45 3.43 27.79
CA SER A 199 10.45 3.18 28.84
C SER A 199 9.05 3.71 28.52
N THR A 200 8.05 3.20 29.22
CA THR A 200 6.66 3.67 29.09
C THR A 200 6.50 5.13 29.50
N GLU A 201 7.28 5.58 30.49
CA GLU A 201 7.32 6.95 30.96
C GLU A 201 7.90 7.87 29.88
N GLU A 202 9.01 7.47 29.25
CA GLU A 202 9.60 8.19 28.12
C GLU A 202 8.64 8.26 26.93
N LEU A 203 7.89 7.18 26.66
CA LEU A 203 6.88 7.17 25.59
C LEU A 203 5.77 8.19 25.84
N LEU A 204 5.24 8.25 27.07
CA LEU A 204 4.20 9.22 27.43
C LEU A 204 4.73 10.66 27.41
N CYS A 205 5.97 10.89 27.85
CA CYS A 205 6.63 12.19 27.66
C CYS A 205 6.75 12.55 26.18
N PHE A 206 7.15 11.60 25.33
CA PHE A 206 7.25 11.79 23.89
C PHE A 206 5.92 12.27 23.28
N PHE A 207 4.80 11.64 23.64
CA PHE A 207 3.47 12.08 23.18
C PHE A 207 3.12 13.50 23.64
N ARG A 208 3.45 13.86 24.88
CA ARG A 208 3.18 15.19 25.42
C ARG A 208 3.98 16.29 24.71
N GLU A 209 5.20 15.99 24.30
CA GLU A 209 6.14 16.95 23.67
C GLU A 209 5.94 17.08 22.15
N ASN A 210 5.34 16.07 21.50
CA ASN A 210 5.20 15.98 20.04
C ASN A 210 3.74 15.82 19.58
N ARG A 211 2.79 16.49 20.24
CA ARG A 211 1.32 16.29 20.02
C ARG A 211 0.91 16.50 18.56
N LEU A 212 1.47 17.54 17.92
CA LEU A 212 1.15 17.88 16.53
C LEU A 212 1.50 16.75 15.55
N ASP A 213 2.54 15.97 15.83
CA ASP A 213 2.97 14.90 14.92
C ASP A 213 1.90 13.83 14.73
N PHE A 214 1.10 13.57 15.76
CA PHE A 214 0.04 12.55 15.76
C PHE A 214 -1.30 13.05 15.19
N GLN A 215 -1.35 14.31 14.76
CA GLN A 215 -2.50 14.92 14.07
C GLN A 215 -2.18 15.19 12.58
N MET A 216 -0.95 14.94 12.16
CA MET A 216 -0.47 15.29 10.84
C MET A 216 -0.55 14.13 9.84
N PRO A 217 -0.95 14.40 8.58
CA PRO A 217 -0.86 13.41 7.52
C PRO A 217 0.60 13.15 7.13
N ARG A 218 0.85 12.06 6.39
CA ARG A 218 2.16 11.77 5.78
C ARG A 218 2.53 12.82 4.72
N LYS A 219 3.13 13.94 5.15
CA LYS A 219 3.50 15.08 4.28
C LYS A 219 4.38 14.64 3.11
N THR A 220 5.41 13.84 3.35
CA THR A 220 6.33 13.37 2.31
C THR A 220 5.64 12.56 1.21
N ALA A 221 4.78 11.60 1.57
CA ALA A 221 4.02 10.81 0.61
C ALA A 221 3.06 11.68 -0.23
N ILE A 222 2.40 12.66 0.41
CA ILE A 222 1.51 13.61 -0.27
C ILE A 222 2.30 14.53 -1.21
N HIS A 223 3.49 14.99 -0.79
CA HIS A 223 4.37 15.81 -1.61
C HIS A 223 4.79 15.04 -2.87
N TYR A 224 5.35 13.85 -2.74
CA TYR A 224 5.74 13.03 -3.89
C TYR A 224 4.56 12.71 -4.80
N ALA A 225 3.39 12.38 -4.24
CA ALA A 225 2.19 12.15 -5.03
C ALA A 225 1.76 13.41 -5.81
N LYS A 226 1.90 14.61 -5.25
CA LYS A 226 1.62 15.87 -5.97
C LYS A 226 2.61 16.10 -7.11
N CYS A 227 3.90 15.88 -6.88
CA CYS A 227 4.95 16.02 -7.90
C CYS A 227 4.71 15.05 -9.06
N LEU A 228 4.48 13.77 -8.76
CA LEU A 228 4.18 12.75 -9.78
C LEU A 228 2.86 13.03 -10.52
N ILE A 229 1.81 13.54 -9.84
CA ILE A 229 0.58 13.95 -10.54
C ILE A 229 0.87 15.07 -11.54
N GLN A 230 1.73 16.03 -11.18
CA GLN A 230 2.11 17.12 -12.07
C GLN A 230 2.90 16.60 -13.27
N GLU A 231 4.01 15.88 -13.02
CA GLU A 231 4.86 15.31 -14.05
C GLU A 231 4.08 14.40 -15.01
N ALA A 232 3.28 13.47 -14.47
CA ALA A 232 2.47 12.58 -15.28
C ALA A 232 1.45 13.36 -16.14
N THR A 233 0.87 14.44 -15.59
CA THR A 233 -0.05 15.31 -16.35
C THR A 233 0.66 15.97 -17.53
N GLU A 234 1.88 16.49 -17.33
CA GLU A 234 2.67 17.14 -18.37
C GLU A 234 3.06 16.13 -19.46
N LEU A 235 3.55 14.95 -19.07
CA LEU A 235 3.86 13.86 -20.01
C LEU A 235 2.64 13.42 -20.83
N ALA A 236 1.47 13.26 -20.17
CA ALA A 236 0.23 12.90 -20.86
C ALA A 236 -0.25 13.97 -21.84
N GLN A 237 -0.07 15.26 -21.51
CA GLN A 237 -0.40 16.36 -22.41
C GLN A 237 0.50 16.37 -23.64
N ASN A 238 1.80 16.14 -23.47
CA ASN A 238 2.77 16.09 -24.56
C ASN A 238 2.46 14.92 -25.51
N ALA A 239 2.23 13.71 -24.97
CA ALA A 239 1.87 12.54 -25.78
C ALA A 239 0.62 12.77 -26.65
N VAL A 240 -0.36 13.54 -26.15
CA VAL A 240 -1.58 13.88 -26.88
C VAL A 240 -1.35 15.04 -27.86
N ALA A 241 -0.46 15.97 -27.57
CA ALA A 241 -0.09 17.05 -28.49
C ALA A 241 0.60 16.49 -29.74
N ASP A 242 1.54 15.56 -29.57
CA ASP A 242 2.24 14.87 -30.66
C ASP A 242 1.26 14.10 -31.57
N GLN A 243 0.19 13.52 -30.99
CA GLN A 243 -0.87 12.85 -31.76
C GLN A 243 -1.86 13.82 -32.44
N ASN A 244 -2.10 15.00 -31.85
CA ASN A 244 -3.10 15.97 -32.35
C ASN A 244 -2.56 16.93 -33.41
N GLU A 245 -1.25 17.01 -33.65
CA GLU A 245 -0.74 17.60 -34.90
C GLU A 245 -1.21 16.80 -36.14
N ILE A 246 -1.66 15.55 -35.95
CA ILE A 246 -2.19 14.67 -37.01
C ILE A 246 -3.74 14.67 -37.05
N SER A 247 -4.44 15.09 -35.99
CA SER A 247 -5.91 15.20 -36.03
C SER A 247 -6.47 16.29 -35.11
N HIS A 248 -7.18 17.24 -35.70
CA HIS A 248 -7.84 18.33 -34.97
C HIS A 248 -9.11 17.85 -34.27
N GLN A 249 -9.05 17.50 -32.98
CA GLN A 249 -10.21 17.60 -32.10
C GLN A 249 -9.81 17.87 -30.64
N LYS A 250 -10.06 19.11 -30.20
CA LYS A 250 -9.91 19.57 -28.81
C LYS A 250 -10.83 18.77 -27.88
N GLN A 251 -10.27 17.87 -27.07
CA GLN A 251 -10.97 17.35 -25.89
C GLN A 251 -10.73 18.26 -24.68
N LYS A 252 -11.80 18.89 -24.20
CA LYS A 252 -11.86 19.53 -22.87
C LYS A 252 -12.23 18.48 -21.82
N SER A 253 -11.31 17.60 -21.47
CA SER A 253 -11.41 16.80 -20.23
C SER A 253 -10.62 17.51 -19.13
N GLY A 254 -11.00 17.35 -17.86
CA GLY A 254 -10.18 17.89 -16.76
C GLY A 254 -8.81 17.22 -16.78
N ASN A 255 -7.73 17.94 -16.43
CA ASN A 255 -6.35 17.43 -16.54
C ASN A 255 -6.16 16.00 -15.97
N VAL A 256 -6.86 15.67 -14.88
CA VAL A 256 -6.81 14.33 -14.26
C VAL A 256 -7.50 13.26 -15.11
N ASP A 257 -8.60 13.58 -15.79
CA ASP A 257 -9.29 12.61 -16.64
C ASP A 257 -8.50 12.33 -17.92
N LEU A 258 -7.88 13.39 -18.48
CA LEU A 258 -6.95 13.25 -19.60
C LEU A 258 -5.81 12.32 -19.20
N LEU A 259 -5.16 12.63 -18.08
CA LEU A 259 -4.07 11.81 -17.54
C LEU A 259 -4.46 10.34 -17.45
N LEU A 260 -5.55 10.02 -16.75
CA LEU A 260 -5.98 8.62 -16.59
C LEU A 260 -6.37 7.98 -17.93
N SER A 261 -6.94 8.73 -18.87
CA SER A 261 -7.24 8.20 -20.20
C SER A 261 -6.00 7.87 -21.02
N VAL A 262 -4.92 8.64 -20.87
CA VAL A 262 -3.64 8.37 -21.52
C VAL A 262 -2.94 7.18 -20.87
N ILE A 263 -2.95 7.09 -19.54
CA ILE A 263 -2.37 5.96 -18.80
C ILE A 263 -3.07 4.66 -19.21
N PHE A 264 -4.40 4.62 -19.15
CA PHE A 264 -5.17 3.40 -19.37
C PHE A 264 -5.59 3.14 -20.82
N GLY A 265 -5.31 4.07 -21.74
CA GLY A 265 -5.64 3.97 -23.16
C GLY A 265 -7.11 4.24 -23.50
N GLU A 266 -8.00 4.34 -22.51
CA GLU A 266 -9.41 4.69 -22.70
C GLU A 266 -9.96 5.61 -21.60
N ASN A 267 -11.03 6.33 -21.92
CA ASN A 267 -11.69 7.21 -20.96
C ASN A 267 -12.50 6.40 -19.93
N MET A 268 -11.94 6.26 -18.74
CA MET A 268 -12.58 5.60 -17.58
C MET A 268 -13.99 6.13 -17.25
N ARG A 269 -14.27 7.42 -17.50
CA ARG A 269 -15.59 8.02 -17.18
C ARG A 269 -16.71 7.51 -18.06
N THR A 270 -16.42 7.00 -19.26
CA THR A 270 -17.42 6.42 -20.16
C THR A 270 -18.16 5.27 -19.46
N TYR A 271 -17.42 4.47 -18.70
CA TYR A 271 -17.90 3.27 -18.01
C TYR A 271 -18.41 3.55 -16.59
N GLN A 272 -17.84 4.57 -15.92
CA GLN A 272 -18.21 4.93 -14.53
C GLN A 272 -19.59 5.57 -14.37
N LYS A 273 -20.28 5.94 -15.45
CA LYS A 273 -21.63 6.52 -15.39
C LYS A 273 -22.71 5.52 -14.96
N LYS A 274 -22.47 4.21 -15.13
CA LYS A 274 -23.42 3.14 -14.83
C LYS A 274 -23.11 2.39 -13.53
N SER A 275 -21.83 2.23 -13.18
CA SER A 275 -21.36 1.51 -11.98
C SER A 275 -19.91 1.86 -11.65
N SER A 276 -19.44 1.55 -10.44
CA SER A 276 -18.07 1.87 -10.01
C SER A 276 -17.05 0.85 -10.53
N PHE A 277 -15.81 1.30 -10.79
CA PHE A 277 -14.69 0.42 -11.19
C PHE A 277 -14.56 -0.80 -10.28
N SER A 278 -14.67 -0.59 -8.97
CA SER A 278 -14.59 -1.64 -7.95
C SER A 278 -15.65 -2.75 -8.06
N LYS A 279 -16.75 -2.51 -8.78
CA LYS A 279 -17.83 -3.49 -9.01
C LYS A 279 -17.75 -4.13 -10.39
N GLU A 280 -17.31 -3.37 -11.38
CA GLU A 280 -17.31 -3.84 -12.76
C GLU A 280 -16.05 -4.57 -13.17
N ALA A 281 -14.89 -4.15 -12.64
CA ALA A 281 -13.62 -4.77 -12.96
C ALA A 281 -13.54 -6.20 -12.41
N VAL A 282 -13.01 -7.11 -13.22
CA VAL A 282 -12.82 -8.54 -12.92
C VAL A 282 -11.40 -8.80 -12.36
N PHE A 283 -10.70 -7.74 -11.96
CA PHE A 283 -9.45 -7.85 -11.22
C PHE A 283 -9.68 -8.46 -9.81
N PRO A 284 -8.64 -9.11 -9.22
CA PRO A 284 -8.61 -9.44 -7.80
C PRO A 284 -9.02 -8.26 -6.93
N GLU A 285 -9.70 -8.55 -5.81
CA GLU A 285 -10.23 -7.51 -4.90
C GLU A 285 -9.17 -6.49 -4.49
N LEU A 286 -7.96 -6.96 -4.20
CA LEU A 286 -6.82 -6.13 -3.79
C LEU A 286 -6.32 -5.18 -4.85
N ILE A 287 -6.61 -5.42 -6.12
CA ILE A 287 -6.30 -4.46 -7.18
C ILE A 287 -7.42 -3.42 -7.21
N ARG A 288 -8.67 -3.88 -7.31
CA ARG A 288 -9.85 -3.02 -7.52
C ARG A 288 -10.26 -2.16 -6.31
N SER A 289 -9.95 -2.58 -5.09
CA SER A 289 -10.15 -1.78 -3.88
C SER A 289 -9.19 -0.59 -3.86
N ASP A 290 -9.64 0.59 -3.43
CA ASP A 290 -8.76 1.77 -3.30
C ASP A 290 -7.94 2.12 -4.56
N PHE A 291 -8.41 1.72 -5.75
CA PHE A 291 -7.70 1.92 -7.01
C PHE A 291 -7.57 3.44 -7.31
N PRO A 292 -6.39 3.94 -7.77
CA PRO A 292 -6.20 5.38 -7.99
C PRO A 292 -7.05 5.90 -9.16
N LEU A 293 -8.15 6.57 -8.83
CA LEU A 293 -9.08 7.18 -9.79
C LEU A 293 -9.13 8.69 -9.62
N GLY A 294 -9.84 9.37 -10.53
CA GLY A 294 -9.84 10.84 -10.60
C GLY A 294 -10.25 11.52 -9.30
N MET A 295 -11.15 10.92 -8.52
CA MET A 295 -11.50 11.41 -7.19
C MET A 295 -10.29 11.40 -6.25
N ASN A 296 -9.55 10.29 -6.16
CA ASN A 296 -8.38 10.14 -5.29
C ASN A 296 -7.28 11.13 -5.66
N LEU A 297 -6.93 11.21 -6.94
CA LEU A 297 -5.92 12.16 -7.44
C LEU A 297 -6.33 13.60 -7.15
N SER A 298 -7.61 13.95 -7.35
CA SER A 298 -8.11 15.30 -7.06
C SER A 298 -8.05 15.65 -5.57
N ARG A 299 -8.33 14.69 -4.67
CA ARG A 299 -8.22 14.87 -3.22
C ARG A 299 -6.76 15.11 -2.80
N ILE A 300 -5.83 14.30 -3.33
CA ILE A 300 -4.39 14.44 -3.09
C ILE A 300 -3.90 15.82 -3.55
N LYS A 301 -4.29 16.29 -4.75
CA LYS A 301 -3.94 17.63 -5.25
C LYS A 301 -4.39 18.74 -4.30
N ARG A 302 -5.59 18.61 -3.72
CA ARG A 302 -6.13 19.58 -2.76
C ARG A 302 -5.53 19.45 -1.35
N GLY A 303 -4.67 18.47 -1.10
CA GLY A 303 -4.11 18.20 0.23
C GLY A 303 -5.14 17.61 1.20
N GLU A 304 -6.23 17.03 0.69
CA GLU A 304 -7.20 16.36 1.54
C GLU A 304 -6.65 15.01 2.06
N PRO A 305 -7.02 14.60 3.28
CA PRO A 305 -6.61 13.31 3.83
C PRO A 305 -7.07 12.16 2.94
N VAL A 306 -6.17 11.21 2.66
CA VAL A 306 -6.41 9.96 1.94
C VAL A 306 -5.72 8.82 2.70
N SER A 307 -6.17 7.59 2.52
CA SER A 307 -5.56 6.44 3.21
C SER A 307 -4.15 6.14 2.66
N ASP A 308 -3.30 5.56 3.51
CA ASP A 308 -1.96 5.10 3.12
C ASP A 308 -2.00 4.11 1.94
N THR A 309 -3.05 3.29 1.86
CA THR A 309 -3.26 2.38 0.72
C THR A 309 -3.48 3.15 -0.57
N ILE A 310 -4.33 4.19 -0.57
CA ILE A 310 -4.56 5.04 -1.75
C ILE A 310 -3.28 5.77 -2.14
N LEU A 311 -2.53 6.32 -1.18
CA LEU A 311 -1.26 7.00 -1.44
C LEU A 311 -0.25 6.05 -2.08
N ARG A 312 -0.02 4.88 -1.47
CA ARG A 312 0.91 3.87 -1.99
C ARG A 312 0.58 3.44 -3.41
N LYS A 313 -0.69 3.11 -3.66
CA LYS A 313 -1.15 2.73 -5.00
C LYS A 313 -1.00 3.85 -6.01
N THR A 314 -1.24 5.09 -5.60
CA THR A 314 -1.08 6.28 -6.44
C THR A 314 0.38 6.49 -6.82
N LEU A 315 1.31 6.39 -5.86
CA LEU A 315 2.75 6.50 -6.12
C LEU A 315 3.22 5.43 -7.12
N ILE A 316 2.84 4.16 -6.91
CA ILE A 316 3.22 3.07 -7.82
C ILE A 316 2.67 3.31 -9.24
N LEU A 317 1.40 3.65 -9.38
CA LEU A 317 0.77 3.89 -10.69
C LEU A 317 1.44 5.04 -11.45
N LEU A 318 1.67 6.16 -10.76
CA LEU A 318 2.21 7.35 -11.40
C LEU A 318 3.70 7.21 -11.68
N ASN A 319 4.47 6.60 -10.77
CA ASN A 319 5.88 6.33 -11.01
C ASN A 319 6.06 5.41 -12.22
N PHE A 320 5.27 4.33 -12.28
CA PHE A 320 5.25 3.44 -13.45
C PHE A 320 5.00 4.20 -14.75
N TYR A 321 3.98 5.07 -14.77
CA TYR A 321 3.70 5.85 -15.97
C TYR A 321 4.83 6.83 -16.31
N CYS A 322 5.30 7.64 -15.35
CA CYS A 322 6.36 8.62 -15.59
C CYS A 322 7.63 7.94 -16.09
N PHE A 323 8.10 6.90 -15.39
CA PHE A 323 9.31 6.16 -15.72
C PHE A 323 9.28 5.64 -17.16
N PHE A 324 8.25 4.89 -17.53
CA PHE A 324 8.16 4.29 -18.86
C PHE A 324 7.77 5.28 -19.96
N ALA A 325 7.03 6.36 -19.66
CA ALA A 325 6.75 7.41 -20.64
C ALA A 325 8.00 8.23 -20.97
N VAL A 326 8.86 8.50 -19.97
CA VAL A 326 10.15 9.17 -20.18
C VAL A 326 11.12 8.27 -20.95
N LEU A 327 11.20 6.98 -20.60
CA LEU A 327 11.95 6.01 -21.40
C LEU A 327 11.42 5.95 -22.84
N PHE A 328 10.10 6.01 -23.03
CA PHE A 328 9.49 6.03 -24.36
C PHE A 328 9.99 7.19 -25.20
N ALA A 329 9.90 8.40 -24.66
CA ALA A 329 10.32 9.61 -25.35
C ALA A 329 11.83 9.62 -25.68
N LYS A 330 12.66 8.92 -24.89
CA LYS A 330 14.12 8.85 -25.11
C LYS A 330 14.52 7.80 -26.16
N ASN A 331 13.78 6.69 -26.26
CA ASN A 331 14.16 5.52 -27.05
C ASN A 331 13.43 5.41 -28.40
N ASP A 332 12.78 6.47 -28.88
CA ASP A 332 11.95 6.53 -30.10
C ASP A 332 12.68 6.20 -31.44
N THR A 333 13.93 5.73 -31.36
CA THR A 333 14.81 5.38 -32.48
C THR A 333 15.36 3.94 -32.46
N SER A 334 15.00 3.12 -31.47
CA SER A 334 15.50 1.74 -31.31
C SER A 334 14.43 0.67 -31.61
N ASP A 335 14.82 -0.39 -32.33
CA ASP A 335 13.97 -1.57 -32.63
C ASP A 335 13.61 -2.41 -31.38
N LEU A 336 14.33 -2.21 -30.26
CA LEU A 336 14.00 -2.75 -28.94
C LEU A 336 13.73 -1.58 -27.99
N PHE A 337 12.51 -1.52 -27.46
CA PHE A 337 12.00 -0.35 -26.73
C PHE A 337 12.58 -0.24 -25.30
N CYS A 338 12.65 -1.36 -24.59
CA CYS A 338 13.26 -1.47 -23.26
C CYS A 338 14.41 -2.47 -23.27
N ALA A 339 15.50 -2.13 -22.57
CA ALA A 339 16.46 -3.10 -22.09
C ALA A 339 15.83 -3.84 -20.89
N ILE A 340 14.92 -4.79 -21.19
CA ILE A 340 13.94 -5.38 -20.26
C ILE A 340 14.51 -5.60 -18.87
N GLU A 341 15.67 -6.23 -18.72
CA GLU A 341 16.26 -6.53 -17.41
C GLU A 341 16.76 -5.28 -16.68
N SER A 342 17.50 -4.39 -17.36
CA SER A 342 18.06 -3.18 -16.74
C SER A 342 16.97 -2.18 -16.39
N ASP A 343 16.06 -1.89 -17.34
CA ASP A 343 14.99 -0.92 -17.13
C ASP A 343 13.99 -1.40 -16.06
N PHE A 344 13.74 -2.71 -16.00
CA PHE A 344 12.94 -3.32 -14.93
C PHE A 344 13.59 -3.13 -13.56
N LEU A 345 14.89 -3.44 -13.43
CA LEU A 345 15.60 -3.28 -12.16
C LEU A 345 15.65 -1.82 -11.72
N ASP A 346 15.92 -0.90 -12.65
CA ASP A 346 15.92 0.54 -12.38
C ASP A 346 14.54 1.02 -11.90
N PHE A 347 13.45 0.58 -12.56
CA PHE A 347 12.08 0.88 -12.12
C PHE A 347 11.80 0.35 -10.70
N VAL A 348 12.22 -0.88 -10.40
CA VAL A 348 12.01 -1.50 -9.08
C VAL A 348 12.77 -0.74 -7.99
N HIS A 349 14.04 -0.41 -8.24
CA HIS A 349 14.87 0.36 -7.30
C HIS A 349 14.29 1.75 -7.07
N GLU A 350 13.97 2.49 -8.13
CA GLU A 350 13.40 3.84 -8.04
C GLU A 350 12.06 3.83 -7.30
N THR A 351 11.18 2.89 -7.62
CA THR A 351 9.87 2.78 -6.96
C THR A 351 10.01 2.41 -5.49
N ASN A 352 10.93 1.51 -5.14
CA ASN A 352 11.19 1.18 -3.74
C ASN A 352 11.77 2.36 -2.97
N ASP A 353 12.71 3.11 -3.55
CA ASP A 353 13.28 4.31 -2.92
C ASP A 353 12.20 5.40 -2.72
N LEU A 354 11.30 5.58 -3.69
CA LEU A 354 10.14 6.47 -3.58
C LEU A 354 9.19 6.06 -2.44
N LEU A 355 8.85 4.77 -2.38
CA LEU A 355 7.94 4.23 -1.36
C LEU A 355 8.56 4.33 0.04
N CYS A 356 9.82 3.90 0.19
CA CYS A 356 10.56 3.99 1.44
C CYS A 356 10.71 5.45 1.91
N SER A 357 11.03 6.38 1.00
CA SER A 357 11.10 7.82 1.31
C SER A 357 9.75 8.42 1.71
N SER A 358 8.65 7.79 1.28
CA SER A 358 7.30 8.14 1.68
C SER A 358 6.83 7.46 2.99
N GLY A 359 7.70 6.65 3.63
CA GLY A 359 7.36 5.84 4.80
C GLY A 359 6.42 4.67 4.48
N LEU A 360 6.32 4.26 3.22
CA LEU A 360 5.42 3.22 2.73
C LEU A 360 6.19 1.93 2.42
N PRO A 361 5.57 0.75 2.56
CA PRO A 361 6.25 -0.51 2.28
C PRO A 361 6.72 -0.60 0.82
N ALA A 362 7.92 -1.13 0.62
CA ALA A 362 8.45 -1.51 -0.69
C ALA A 362 7.51 -2.43 -1.47
N LEU A 363 7.76 -2.55 -2.78
CA LEU A 363 7.06 -3.48 -3.67
C LEU A 363 7.18 -4.91 -3.13
N TYR A 364 6.07 -5.64 -3.17
CA TYR A 364 6.04 -7.05 -2.81
C TYR A 364 5.44 -7.87 -3.93
N VAL A 365 6.21 -8.79 -4.49
CA VAL A 365 5.81 -9.57 -5.68
C VAL A 365 4.54 -10.41 -5.49
N ARG A 366 4.18 -10.75 -4.24
CA ARG A 366 2.92 -11.47 -3.94
C ARG A 366 1.76 -10.53 -3.57
N ASN A 367 1.96 -9.23 -3.55
CA ASN A 367 0.87 -8.27 -3.49
C ASN A 367 0.26 -8.15 -4.91
N PRO A 368 -1.03 -8.43 -5.10
CA PRO A 368 -1.65 -8.42 -6.43
C PRO A 368 -1.56 -7.08 -7.17
N TYR A 369 -1.61 -5.97 -6.42
CA TYR A 369 -1.49 -4.65 -7.03
C TYR A 369 -0.06 -4.40 -7.51
N ASP A 370 0.94 -4.68 -6.68
CA ASP A 370 2.36 -4.48 -7.03
C ASP A 370 2.76 -5.37 -8.18
N TRP A 371 2.33 -6.63 -8.12
CA TRP A 371 2.58 -7.61 -9.14
C TRP A 371 2.02 -7.20 -10.52
N LEU A 372 0.89 -6.50 -10.60
CA LEU A 372 0.38 -5.97 -11.86
C LEU A 372 1.41 -5.05 -12.53
N PHE A 373 2.02 -4.15 -11.75
CA PHE A 373 3.03 -3.22 -12.26
C PHE A 373 4.38 -3.89 -12.50
N LEU A 374 4.79 -4.83 -11.65
CA LEU A 374 6.00 -5.62 -11.87
C LEU A 374 5.88 -6.47 -13.15
N HIS A 375 4.71 -7.06 -13.40
CA HIS A 375 4.45 -7.80 -14.62
C HIS A 375 4.52 -6.90 -15.85
N CYS A 376 3.84 -5.74 -15.82
CA CYS A 376 3.88 -4.80 -16.93
C CYS A 376 5.30 -4.27 -17.16
N ALA A 377 6.05 -3.96 -16.10
CA ALA A 377 7.42 -3.47 -16.18
C ALA A 377 8.38 -4.49 -16.81
N ASN A 378 8.11 -5.79 -16.65
CA ASN A 378 8.89 -6.86 -17.25
C ASN A 378 8.46 -7.20 -18.70
N HIS A 379 7.61 -6.37 -19.32
CA HIS A 379 7.17 -6.53 -20.71
C HIS A 379 7.97 -5.62 -21.66
N PRO A 380 8.22 -6.00 -22.93
CA PRO A 380 8.89 -5.13 -23.90
C PRO A 380 8.17 -3.80 -24.15
N TYR A 381 6.86 -3.74 -23.89
CA TYR A 381 6.02 -2.55 -24.01
C TYR A 381 5.19 -2.36 -22.73
N PRO A 382 5.77 -1.81 -21.65
CA PRO A 382 5.11 -1.77 -20.34
C PRO A 382 3.79 -1.00 -20.32
N LEU A 383 3.75 0.17 -20.97
CA LEU A 383 2.54 0.99 -21.05
C LEU A 383 1.42 0.28 -21.82
N GLU A 384 1.75 -0.41 -22.92
CA GLU A 384 0.76 -1.18 -23.69
C GLU A 384 0.27 -2.41 -22.93
N GLU A 385 1.14 -3.08 -22.16
CA GLU A 385 0.72 -4.22 -21.33
C GLU A 385 -0.27 -3.79 -20.25
N LEU A 386 -0.03 -2.64 -19.60
CA LEU A 386 -0.99 -2.08 -18.65
C LEU A 386 -2.33 -1.75 -19.33
N ARG A 387 -2.31 -1.15 -20.53
CA ARG A 387 -3.52 -0.84 -21.33
C ARG A 387 -4.27 -2.11 -21.71
N SER A 388 -3.55 -3.15 -22.13
CA SER A 388 -4.08 -4.48 -22.45
C SER A 388 -4.77 -5.12 -21.24
N ALA A 389 -4.13 -5.08 -20.07
CA ALA A 389 -4.72 -5.58 -18.82
C ALA A 389 -6.00 -4.81 -18.45
N MET A 390 -6.00 -3.47 -18.55
CA MET A 390 -7.18 -2.65 -18.28
C MET A 390 -8.33 -2.93 -19.26
N ARG A 391 -8.02 -3.14 -20.55
CA ARG A 391 -9.01 -3.55 -21.55
C ARG A 391 -9.65 -4.89 -21.19
N ARG A 392 -8.81 -5.91 -20.99
CA ARG A 392 -9.24 -7.29 -20.73
C ARG A 392 -10.06 -7.44 -19.45
N TYR A 393 -9.61 -6.82 -18.36
CA TYR A 393 -10.20 -7.04 -17.03
C TYR A 393 -11.19 -5.95 -16.60
N TYR A 394 -11.37 -4.89 -17.38
CA TYR A 394 -12.34 -3.85 -17.07
C TYR A 394 -13.16 -3.37 -18.27
N PHE A 395 -12.54 -2.85 -19.33
CA PHE A 395 -13.31 -2.21 -20.42
C PHE A 395 -14.20 -3.19 -21.18
N ASP A 396 -13.65 -4.31 -21.67
CA ASP A 396 -14.43 -5.31 -22.41
C ASP A 396 -15.56 -5.90 -21.55
N GLN A 397 -15.29 -6.11 -20.25
CA GLN A 397 -16.24 -6.63 -19.27
C GLN A 397 -17.39 -5.64 -18.99
N ALA A 398 -17.07 -4.34 -18.95
CA ALA A 398 -18.07 -3.29 -18.79
C ALA A 398 -18.95 -3.17 -20.04
N ASP A 399 -18.39 -3.35 -21.23
CA ASP A 399 -19.12 -3.32 -22.51
C ASP A 399 -20.09 -4.49 -22.66
N GLU A 400 -19.65 -5.73 -22.38
CA GLU A 400 -20.50 -6.93 -22.44
C GLU A 400 -21.73 -6.83 -21.53
N LYS A 401 -21.54 -6.38 -20.29
CA LYS A 401 -22.64 -6.16 -19.34
C LYS A 401 -23.58 -5.05 -19.79
N SER A 402 -23.02 -3.98 -20.37
CA SER A 402 -23.82 -2.85 -20.86
C SER A 402 -24.72 -3.24 -22.04
N THR A 403 -24.22 -4.11 -22.92
CA THR A 403 -24.95 -4.64 -24.07
C THR A 403 -26.06 -5.58 -23.61
N SER A 404 -25.75 -6.47 -22.66
CA SER A 404 -26.72 -7.40 -22.07
C SER A 404 -27.93 -6.69 -21.44
N LEU A 405 -27.68 -5.56 -20.74
CA LEU A 405 -28.73 -4.74 -20.11
C LEU A 405 -29.60 -3.95 -21.10
N SER A 406 -29.14 -3.73 -22.33
CA SER A 406 -29.92 -3.06 -23.38
C SER A 406 -30.79 -4.01 -24.21
N THR A 407 -30.56 -5.31 -24.11
CA THR A 407 -31.31 -6.38 -24.80
C THR A 407 -32.42 -7.00 -23.95
N LEU A 408 -32.54 -6.60 -22.68
CA LEU A 408 -33.63 -6.90 -21.77
C LEU A 408 -34.55 -5.68 -21.63
#